data_AF-A0A4D4LGR1-F1
#
_entry.id   AF-A0A4D4LGR1-F1
#
_cell.length_a   1.000
_cell.length_b   1.000
_cell.length_c   1.000
_cell.angle_alpha   90.00
_cell.angle_beta   90.00
_cell.angle_gamma   90.00
#
_symmetry.space_group_name_H-M   'P 1'
#
loop_
_entity.id
_entity.type
_entity.pdbx_description
1 polymer ?
#
loop_
_entity_poly.entity_id
_entity_poly.type
_entity_poly.pdbx_seq_one_letter_code
_entity_poly.pdbx_strand_id
1 'polypeptide(L)' 'MVIEDSAYGVQAARAAGMRTFGYCGGLTPASRLEGPGTTLFDEMRDLPKLLATTIH' A
#
# COMPACT_ATOMS: atom_id res chain seq x y z
N MET A 1 5.70 8.60 0.05
CA MET A 1 5.30 7.18 0.17
C MET A 1 4.46 7.04 1.43
N VAL A 2 3.44 6.19 1.41
CA VAL A 2 2.61 5.88 2.60
C VAL A 2 2.41 4.37 2.76
N ILE A 3 2.04 3.96 3.97
CA ILE A 3 1.51 2.63 4.27
C ILE A 3 0.06 2.82 4.70
N GLU A 4 -0.87 2.14 4.05
CA GLU A 4 -2.32 2.33 4.25
C GLU A 4 -3.04 0.99 4.27
N ASP A 5 -4.07 0.86 5.11
CA ASP A 5 -4.93 -0.33 5.20
C ASP A 5 -6.41 0.00 4.90
N SER A 6 -6.68 1.23 4.46
CA SER A 6 -8.02 1.75 4.18
C SER A 6 -8.17 2.20 2.72
N ALA A 7 -9.35 1.98 2.15
CA ALA A 7 -9.65 2.41 0.78
C ALA A 7 -9.52 3.93 0.60
N TYR A 8 -9.96 4.71 1.61
CA TYR A 8 -9.89 6.17 1.58
C TYR A 8 -8.46 6.68 1.64
N GLY A 9 -7.62 6.08 2.49
CA GLY A 9 -6.20 6.44 2.58
C GLY A 9 -5.45 6.17 1.27
N VAL A 10 -5.67 5.00 0.67
CA VAL A 10 -5.08 4.67 -0.64
C VAL A 10 -5.55 5.63 -1.74
N GLN A 11 -6.83 6.02 -1.76
CA GLN A 11 -7.35 6.99 -2.72
C GLN A 11 -6.72 8.37 -2.53
N ALA A 12 -6.57 8.83 -1.29
CA ALA A 12 -5.93 10.11 -0.97
C ALA A 12 -4.45 10.12 -1.39
N ALA A 13 -3.72 9.04 -1.10
CA ALA A 13 -2.32 8.90 -1.48
C ALA A 13 -2.13 8.91 -3.00
N ARG A 14 -3.04 8.26 -3.75
CA ARG A 14 -3.06 8.32 -5.22
C ARG A 14 -3.31 9.72 -5.76
N ALA A 15 -4.30 10.42 -5.21
CA ALA A 15 -4.58 11.80 -5.60
C ALA A 15 -3.37 12.73 -5.34
N ALA A 16 -2.58 12.44 -4.31
CA ALA A 16 -1.34 13.14 -3.99
C ALA A 16 -0.12 12.68 -4.82
N GLY A 17 -0.27 11.75 -5.76
CA GLY A 17 0.83 11.19 -6.55
C GLY A 17 1.84 10.38 -5.72
N MET A 18 1.43 9.89 -4.55
CA MET A 18 2.30 9.13 -3.65
C MET A 18 2.30 7.64 -4.01
N ARG A 19 3.48 7.03 -3.99
CA ARG A 19 3.59 5.56 -3.92
C ARG A 19 2.99 5.07 -2.61
N THR A 20 2.17 4.02 -2.69
CA THR A 20 1.38 3.48 -1.57
C THR A 20 1.72 2.01 -1.36
N PHE A 21 1.90 1.60 -0.11
CA PHE A 21 1.96 0.19 0.29
C PHE A 21 0.64 -0.15 0.98
N GLY A 22 -0.21 -0.93 0.32
CA GLY A 22 -1.54 -1.28 0.79
C GLY A 22 -1.52 -2.57 1.60
N TYR A 23 -1.75 -2.49 2.92
CA TYR A 23 -1.81 -3.66 3.78
C TYR A 23 -3.20 -4.32 3.73
N CYS A 24 -3.27 -5.53 3.18
CA CYS A 24 -4.49 -6.32 3.06
C CYS A 24 -4.53 -7.57 3.96
N GLY A 25 -3.64 -7.67 4.95
CA GLY A 25 -3.65 -8.75 5.95
C GLY A 25 -4.68 -8.57 7.08
N GLY A 26 -5.39 -7.43 7.10
CA GLY A 26 -6.42 -7.10 8.06
C GLY A 26 -7.84 -7.32 7.54
N LEU A 27 -8.76 -6.42 7.90
CA LEU A 27 -10.17 -6.50 7.55
C LEU A 27 -10.49 -5.99 6.13
N THR A 28 -9.59 -5.21 5.53
CA THR A 28 -9.81 -4.61 4.21
C THR A 28 -9.38 -5.59 3.12
N PRO A 29 -10.29 -6.02 2.23
CA PRO A 29 -9.94 -6.90 1.12
C PRO A 29 -8.99 -6.20 0.15
N ALA A 30 -8.06 -6.96 -0.43
CA ALA A 30 -7.08 -6.47 -1.42
C ALA A 30 -7.73 -5.65 -2.54
N SER A 31 -8.87 -6.11 -3.07
CA SER A 31 -9.62 -5.43 -4.14
C SER A 31 -10.05 -4.00 -3.83
N ARG A 32 -10.15 -3.62 -2.54
CA ARG A 32 -10.42 -2.23 -2.13
C ARG A 32 -9.18 -1.34 -2.11
N LEU A 33 -8.00 -1.95 -2.10
CA LEU A 33 -6.71 -1.25 -2.05
C LEU A 33 -5.99 -1.28 -3.41
N GLU A 34 -6.40 -2.14 -4.35
CA GLU A 34 -5.83 -2.24 -5.71
C GLU A 34 -5.91 -0.93 -6.51
N GLY A 35 -4.94 -0.73 -7.39
CA GLY A 35 -4.88 0.38 -8.34
C GLY A 35 -3.49 1.02 -8.49
N PRO A 36 -3.39 2.05 -9.35
CA PRO A 36 -2.11 2.63 -9.76
C PRO A 36 -1.28 3.12 -8.57
N GLY A 37 0.03 2.86 -8.62
CA GLY A 37 0.97 3.33 -7.59
C GLY A 37 0.83 2.63 -6.24
N THR A 38 0.05 1.56 -6.14
CA THR A 38 -0.14 0.78 -4.91
C THR A 38 0.47 -0.61 -5.02
N THR A 39 1.37 -0.94 -4.10
CA THR A 39 1.91 -2.29 -3.91
C THR A 39 1.16 -2.93 -2.74
N LEU A 40 0.46 -4.03 -2.97
CA LEU A 40 -0.25 -4.75 -1.93
C LEU A 40 0.64 -5.76 -1.22
N PHE A 41 0.39 -5.95 0.07
CA PHE A 41 1.03 -6.97 0.90
C PHE A 41 0.11 -7.34 2.06
N ASP A 42 0.16 -8.59 2.50
CA ASP A 42 -0.69 -9.14 3.56
C ASP A 42 0.07 -9.50 4.84
N GLU A 43 1.39 -9.52 4.79
CA GLU A 43 2.24 -9.83 5.94
C GLU A 43 3.12 -8.63 6.33
N MET A 44 2.96 -8.12 7.55
CA MET A 44 3.75 -6.96 8.01
C MET A 44 5.27 -7.19 8.00
N ARG A 45 5.72 -8.45 8.04
CA ARG A 45 7.14 -8.82 7.93
C ARG A 45 7.74 -8.54 6.54
N ASP A 46 6.92 -8.39 5.50
CA ASP A 46 7.37 -8.14 4.13
C ASP A 46 7.66 -6.66 3.85
N LEU A 47 7.07 -5.77 4.66
CA LEU A 47 7.21 -4.32 4.49
C LEU A 47 8.68 -3.86 4.43
N PRO A 48 9.61 -4.28 5.32
CA PRO A 48 11.01 -3.87 5.23
C PRO A 48 11.67 -4.20 3.89
N LYS A 49 11.36 -5.37 3.31
CA LYS A 49 11.87 -5.80 2.01
C LYS A 49 11.31 -4.93 0.88
N LEU A 50 10.01 -4.65 0.91
CA LEU A 50 9.33 -3.81 -0.08
C LEU A 50 9.88 -2.38 -0.07
N LEU A 51 10.15 -1.83 1.11
CA LEU A 51 10.79 -0.52 1.26
C LEU A 51 12.19 -0.51 0.66
N ALA A 52 13.01 -1.54 0.93
CA ALA A 52 14.38 -1.64 0.39
C ALA A 52 14.41 -1.68 -1.15
N THR A 53 13.46 -2.36 -1.80
CA THR A 53 13.37 -2.41 -3.27
C THR A 53 12.98 -1.08 -3.93
N THR A 54 12.51 -0.12 -3.16
CA THR A 54 12.03 1.18 -3.66
C THR A 54 13.13 2.26 -3.68
N ILE A 55 14.28 2.03 -3.03
CA ILE A 55 15.31 3.06 -2.80
C ILE A 55 16.42 3.08 -3.88
N HIS A 56 16.09 2.78 -5.13
CA HIS A 56 17.03 2.76 -6.26
C HIS A 56 16.67 3.77 -7.34
#